data_AF-A0A7Z9G724-F1
#
_entry.id   AF-A0A7Z9G724-F1
#
_cell.length_a   1.000
_cell.length_b   1.000
_cell.length_c   1.000
_cell.angle_alpha   90.00
_cell.angle_beta   90.00
_cell.angle_gamma   90.00
#
_symmetry.space_group_name_H-M   'P 1'
#
loop_
_entity.id
_entity.type
_entity.pdbx_description
1 polymer ?
#
loop_
_entity_poly.entity_id
_entity_poly.type
_entity_poly.pdbx_seq_one_letter_code
_entity_poly.pdbx_strand_id
1 'polypeptide(L)'
;MGALFFISHSSIAGLGLFGITYRNIIFWWSVGMVPVILLPFAWYVIILWYAGFWSEPLAPLHRSQRVGFGLILFMLLSGFSALLIGVVLLVIPAPQFTPLRISIRWSVAGIPLLAVGYSVYVLLCIGLSLDALRQPGPSKRVMGMLARQRARPWLIAASLFMLIISLLVIGVMVWLVQDSRHRFFWEIYLDFHERIARLDLLISGLICVVVLLVGQAIVSYEVFTGKTLPRRGLTRHWYRAVLLSGGTAVLISATLTIQLRPLYSQILVAVAIAVFYALISWRSYVERERYMAQLRPFVSSQRLLDQLLTQTAPQEVD
;
A
#
# COMPACT_ATOMS: atom_id res chain seq x y z
N MET A 1 -0.05 -0.06 -6.48
CA MET A 1 0.26 1.37 -6.29
C MET A 1 1.59 1.59 -5.58
N GLY A 2 1.80 1.11 -4.34
CA GLY A 2 3.11 1.27 -3.67
C GLY A 2 4.31 0.74 -4.46
N ALA A 3 4.20 -0.43 -5.07
CA ALA A 3 5.26 -0.99 -5.93
C ALA A 3 5.60 -0.08 -7.13
N LEU A 4 4.63 0.60 -7.74
CA LEU A 4 4.86 1.52 -8.86
C LEU A 4 5.69 2.73 -8.43
N PHE A 5 5.41 3.26 -7.23
CA PHE A 5 6.21 4.34 -6.65
C PHE A 5 7.66 3.90 -6.45
N PHE A 6 7.89 2.74 -5.82
CA PHE A 6 9.25 2.24 -5.57
C PHE A 6 10.00 1.88 -6.84
N ILE A 7 9.33 1.34 -7.87
CA ILE A 7 9.93 1.10 -9.19
C ILE A 7 10.36 2.43 -9.79
N SER A 8 9.48 3.43 -9.81
CA SER A 8 9.79 4.75 -10.34
C SER A 8 10.95 5.41 -9.60
N HIS A 9 10.95 5.35 -8.26
CA HIS A 9 12.00 5.90 -7.42
C HIS A 9 13.35 5.20 -7.69
N SER A 10 13.35 3.87 -7.75
CA SER A 10 14.54 3.07 -8.03
C SER A 10 15.07 3.31 -9.44
N SER A 11 14.19 3.51 -10.44
CA SER A 11 14.59 3.90 -11.79
C SER A 11 15.27 5.27 -11.79
N ILE A 12 14.72 6.26 -11.07
CA ILE A 12 15.32 7.60 -10.99
C ILE A 12 16.68 7.55 -10.27
N ALA A 13 16.77 6.83 -9.15
CA ALA A 13 18.00 6.70 -8.38
C ALA A 13 19.08 5.88 -9.12
N GLY A 14 18.68 4.79 -9.79
CA GLY A 14 19.59 3.87 -10.46
C GLY A 14 20.09 4.33 -11.83
N LEU A 15 19.33 5.19 -12.54
CA LEU A 15 19.74 5.70 -13.85
C LEU A 15 20.72 6.89 -13.77
N GLY A 16 20.86 7.53 -12.61
CA GLY A 16 21.77 8.66 -12.38
C GLY A 16 21.37 9.95 -13.13
N LEU A 17 21.77 11.11 -12.60
CA LEU A 17 21.43 12.42 -13.19
C LEU A 17 22.09 12.68 -14.55
N PHE A 18 23.15 11.94 -14.91
CA PHE A 18 24.04 12.26 -16.04
C PHE A 18 23.83 11.40 -17.30
N GLY A 19 23.01 10.34 -17.24
CA GLY A 19 22.83 9.40 -18.35
C GLY A 19 21.52 9.50 -19.13
N ILE A 20 20.63 10.44 -18.77
CA ILE A 20 19.21 10.37 -19.15
C ILE A 20 18.77 11.56 -20.02
N THR A 21 18.14 11.27 -21.16
CA THR A 21 17.39 12.25 -21.97
C THR A 21 16.27 12.89 -21.15
N TYR A 22 16.16 14.22 -21.17
CA TYR A 22 15.15 15.02 -20.46
C TYR A 22 13.72 14.42 -20.48
N ARG A 23 13.30 13.83 -21.61
CA ARG A 23 11.99 13.16 -21.76
C ARG A 23 11.78 11.95 -20.85
N ASN A 24 12.82 11.15 -20.61
CA ASN A 24 12.72 9.95 -19.77
C ASN A 24 12.64 10.32 -18.28
N ILE A 25 13.32 11.40 -17.85
CA ILE A 25 13.19 11.96 -16.50
C ILE A 25 11.75 12.40 -16.24
N ILE A 26 11.15 13.16 -17.17
CA ILE A 26 9.75 13.61 -17.05
C ILE A 26 8.80 12.42 -16.96
N PHE A 27 9.02 11.38 -17.78
CA PHE A 27 8.18 10.18 -17.77
C PHE A 27 8.21 9.49 -16.41
N TRP A 28 9.40 9.11 -15.92
CA TRP A 28 9.52 8.44 -14.61
C TRP A 28 9.00 9.31 -13.49
N TRP A 29 9.30 10.62 -13.49
CA TRP A 29 8.76 11.55 -12.51
C TRP A 29 7.22 11.57 -12.49
N SER A 30 6.59 11.60 -13.67
CA SER A 30 5.13 11.60 -13.80
C SER A 30 4.51 10.28 -13.30
N VAL A 31 5.12 9.15 -13.68
CA VAL A 31 4.68 7.82 -13.23
C VAL A 31 4.80 7.67 -11.72
N GLY A 32 5.87 8.20 -11.11
CA GLY A 32 6.07 8.20 -9.66
C GLY A 32 5.07 9.08 -8.91
N MET A 33 4.68 10.23 -9.48
CA MET A 33 3.76 11.17 -8.83
C MET A 33 2.31 10.70 -8.77
N VAL A 34 1.86 9.87 -9.73
CA VAL A 34 0.48 9.35 -9.73
C VAL A 34 0.17 8.53 -8.45
N PRO A 35 0.97 7.52 -8.06
CA PRO A 35 0.80 6.86 -6.77
C PRO A 35 0.92 7.79 -5.56
N VAL A 36 1.81 8.79 -5.60
CA VAL A 36 2.03 9.73 -4.48
C VAL A 36 0.77 10.53 -4.17
N ILE A 37 0.03 10.94 -5.20
CA ILE A 37 -1.25 11.66 -5.07
C ILE A 37 -2.38 10.69 -4.69
N LEU A 38 -2.43 9.50 -5.30
CA LEU A 38 -3.56 8.58 -5.15
C LEU A 38 -3.54 7.78 -3.83
N LEU A 39 -2.36 7.43 -3.30
CA LEU A 39 -2.21 6.54 -2.14
C LEU A 39 -2.89 7.06 -0.87
N PRO A 40 -2.70 8.34 -0.46
CA PRO A 40 -3.39 8.89 0.71
C PRO A 40 -4.91 8.80 0.57
N PHE A 41 -5.45 9.17 -0.60
CA PHE A 41 -6.88 9.05 -0.89
C PHE A 41 -7.38 7.62 -0.78
N ALA A 42 -6.67 6.68 -1.41
CA ALA A 42 -7.04 5.27 -1.39
C ALA A 42 -7.10 4.75 0.05
N TRP A 43 -6.14 5.13 0.89
CA TRP A 43 -6.16 4.81 2.32
C TRP A 43 -7.41 5.35 3.02
N TYR A 44 -7.71 6.65 2.85
CA TYR A 44 -8.91 7.26 3.44
C TYR A 44 -10.21 6.59 2.98
N VAL A 45 -10.34 6.26 1.69
CA VAL A 45 -11.50 5.54 1.15
C VAL A 45 -11.64 4.15 1.76
N ILE A 46 -10.53 3.40 1.89
CA ILE A 46 -10.53 2.08 2.53
C ILE A 46 -10.99 2.18 3.99
N ILE A 47 -10.54 3.21 4.71
CA ILE A 47 -10.93 3.43 6.11
C ILE A 47 -12.40 3.85 6.23
N LEU A 48 -12.92 4.70 5.35
CA LEU A 48 -14.35 5.04 5.27
C LEU A 48 -15.21 3.80 4.99
N TRP A 49 -14.78 2.97 4.05
CA TRP A 49 -15.44 1.71 3.74
C TRP A 49 -15.43 0.78 4.95
N TYR A 50 -14.29 0.66 5.63
CA TYR A 50 -14.14 -0.11 6.86
C TYR A 50 -15.08 0.40 7.97
N ALA A 51 -15.20 1.71 8.15
CA ALA A 51 -16.03 2.35 9.16
C ALA A 51 -17.55 2.26 8.88
N GLY A 52 -17.95 1.82 7.68
CA GLY A 52 -19.36 1.66 7.30
C GLY A 52 -20.00 2.93 6.75
N PHE A 53 -19.23 3.86 6.19
CA PHE A 53 -19.75 5.11 5.61
C PHE A 53 -20.84 4.89 4.54
N TRP A 54 -20.73 3.79 3.77
CA TRP A 54 -21.64 3.46 2.67
C TRP A 54 -22.89 2.66 3.08
N SER A 55 -23.00 2.18 4.33
CA SER A 55 -24.10 1.30 4.73
C SER A 55 -25.36 2.02 5.21
N GLU A 56 -25.23 3.21 5.82
CA GLU A 56 -26.36 3.99 6.35
C GLU A 56 -26.14 5.50 6.16
N PRO A 57 -26.97 6.18 5.34
CA PRO A 57 -26.85 7.63 5.10
C PRO A 57 -27.14 8.48 6.35
N LEU A 58 -27.89 7.95 7.32
CA LEU A 58 -28.31 8.65 8.54
C LEU A 58 -27.34 8.54 9.72
N ALA A 59 -26.24 7.79 9.57
CA ALA A 59 -25.27 7.65 10.65
C ALA A 59 -24.54 8.98 10.94
N PRO A 60 -24.21 9.31 12.21
CA PRO A 60 -23.50 10.53 12.57
C PRO A 60 -22.13 10.65 11.86
N LEU A 61 -21.50 9.50 11.58
CA LEU A 61 -20.27 9.40 10.79
C LEU A 61 -20.43 9.98 9.38
N HIS A 62 -21.58 9.73 8.72
CA HIS A 62 -21.82 10.21 7.35
C HIS A 62 -21.91 11.74 7.33
N ARG A 63 -22.57 12.35 8.34
CA ARG A 63 -22.69 13.81 8.45
C ARG A 63 -21.35 14.49 8.72
N SER A 64 -20.53 13.94 9.59
CA SER A 64 -19.20 14.50 9.91
C SER A 64 -18.23 14.40 8.73
N GLN A 65 -18.19 13.23 8.08
CA GLN A 65 -17.17 12.93 7.06
C GLN A 65 -17.55 13.35 5.63
N ARG A 66 -18.81 13.72 5.35
CA ARG A 66 -19.25 14.14 4.00
C ARG A 66 -18.52 15.39 3.50
N VAL A 67 -18.35 16.39 4.35
CA VAL A 67 -17.62 17.62 4.01
C VAL A 67 -16.13 17.30 3.81
N GLY A 68 -15.55 16.50 4.71
CA GLY A 68 -14.16 16.04 4.60
C GLY A 68 -13.89 15.25 3.31
N PHE A 69 -14.80 14.35 2.93
CA PHE A 69 -14.72 13.60 1.68
C PHE A 69 -14.77 14.51 0.44
N GLY A 70 -15.69 15.48 0.40
CA GLY A 70 -15.77 16.45 -0.68
C GLY A 70 -14.50 17.29 -0.82
N LEU A 71 -13.95 17.75 0.31
CA LEU A 71 -12.71 18.54 0.34
C LEU A 71 -11.50 17.73 -0.13
N ILE A 72 -11.34 16.48 0.34
CA ILE A 72 -10.25 15.60 -0.09
C ILE A 72 -10.37 15.29 -1.59
N LEU A 73 -11.59 15.04 -2.10
CA LEU A 73 -11.81 14.78 -3.52
C LEU A 73 -11.43 16.00 -4.37
N PHE A 74 -11.81 17.20 -3.94
CA PHE A 74 -11.42 18.45 -4.59
C PHE A 74 -9.89 18.63 -4.61
N MET A 75 -9.22 18.40 -3.49
CA MET A 75 -7.75 18.46 -3.41
C MET A 75 -7.08 17.41 -4.33
N LEU A 76 -7.63 16.21 -4.44
CA LEU A 76 -7.12 15.17 -5.33
C LEU A 76 -7.26 15.58 -6.80
N LEU A 77 -8.44 16.08 -7.21
CA LEU A 77 -8.67 16.56 -8.58
C LEU A 77 -7.75 17.75 -8.90
N SER A 78 -7.56 18.66 -7.94
CA SER A 78 -6.62 19.78 -8.05
C SER A 78 -5.18 19.28 -8.22
N GLY A 79 -4.75 18.28 -7.44
CA GLY A 79 -3.42 17.67 -7.54
C GLY A 79 -3.16 16.98 -8.89
N PHE A 80 -4.12 16.21 -9.40
CA PHE A 80 -4.01 15.60 -10.74
C PHE A 80 -4.00 16.64 -11.85
N SER A 81 -4.81 17.69 -11.73
CA SER A 81 -4.81 18.82 -12.67
C SER A 81 -3.46 19.53 -12.67
N ALA A 82 -2.89 19.79 -11.49
CA ALA A 82 -1.57 20.40 -11.36
C ALA A 82 -0.45 19.52 -11.93
N LEU A 83 -0.51 18.20 -11.74
CA LEU A 83 0.42 17.26 -12.36
C LEU A 83 0.33 17.30 -13.88
N LEU A 84 -0.88 17.24 -14.44
CA LEU A 84 -1.10 17.28 -15.89
C LEU A 84 -0.56 18.59 -16.49
N ILE A 85 -0.90 19.73 -15.87
CA ILE A 85 -0.40 21.04 -16.29
C ILE A 85 1.13 21.07 -16.20
N GLY A 86 1.73 20.57 -15.11
CA GLY A 86 3.18 20.49 -14.94
C GLY A 86 3.87 19.69 -16.05
N VAL A 87 3.31 18.53 -16.42
CA VAL A 87 3.85 17.69 -17.50
C VAL A 87 3.73 18.39 -18.85
N VAL A 88 2.57 18.97 -19.18
CA VAL A 88 2.37 19.71 -20.44
C VAL A 88 3.34 20.87 -20.55
N LEU A 89 3.55 21.63 -19.47
CA LEU A 89 4.53 22.70 -19.42
C LEU A 89 5.95 22.18 -19.63
N LEU A 90 6.33 21.04 -19.05
CA LEU A 90 7.68 20.50 -19.21
C LEU A 90 7.94 19.95 -20.63
N VAL A 91 6.92 19.39 -21.28
CA VAL A 91 7.02 18.79 -22.63
C VAL A 91 6.97 19.83 -23.75
N ILE A 92 6.22 20.93 -23.57
CA ILE A 92 6.06 21.98 -24.58
C ILE A 92 6.76 23.27 -24.09
N PRO A 93 8.06 23.46 -24.40
CA PRO A 93 8.79 24.70 -24.11
C PRO A 93 8.41 25.81 -25.08
N ALA A 94 7.19 26.33 -24.96
CA ALA A 94 6.76 27.51 -25.70
C ALA A 94 6.78 28.77 -24.79
N PRO A 95 7.30 29.90 -25.29
CA PRO A 95 7.43 31.15 -24.51
C PRO A 95 6.08 31.70 -24.03
N GLN A 96 4.99 31.37 -24.71
CA GLN A 96 3.60 31.69 -24.30
C GLN A 96 3.21 31.13 -22.92
N PHE A 97 3.86 30.06 -22.46
CA PHE A 97 3.57 29.43 -21.16
C PHE A 97 4.49 29.90 -20.02
N THR A 98 5.43 30.80 -20.30
CA THR A 98 6.35 31.37 -19.30
C THR A 98 5.62 32.05 -18.12
N PRO A 99 4.57 32.88 -18.31
CA PRO A 99 3.85 33.47 -17.17
C PRO A 99 3.19 32.38 -16.31
N LEU A 100 2.64 31.33 -16.92
CA LEU A 100 2.02 30.21 -16.21
C LEU A 100 3.05 29.41 -15.39
N ARG A 101 4.27 29.21 -15.93
CA ARG A 101 5.39 28.56 -15.19
C ARG A 101 5.83 29.36 -13.99
N ILE A 102 5.88 30.69 -14.11
CA ILE A 102 6.24 31.59 -13.01
C ILE A 102 5.15 31.53 -11.92
N SER A 103 3.87 31.58 -12.31
CA SER A 103 2.75 31.41 -11.37
C SER A 103 2.75 30.07 -10.65
N ILE A 104 3.03 28.96 -11.33
CA ILE A 104 3.08 27.62 -10.71
C ILE A 104 4.29 27.46 -9.78
N ARG A 105 5.38 28.16 -10.07
CA ARG A 105 6.58 28.22 -9.21
C ARG A 105 6.43 29.14 -7.99
N TRP A 106 5.24 29.68 -7.75
CA TRP A 106 4.98 30.45 -6.53
C TRP A 106 5.38 29.65 -5.29
N SER A 107 6.28 30.23 -4.51
CA SER A 107 6.83 29.63 -3.30
C SER A 107 6.45 30.48 -2.10
N VAL A 108 5.91 29.85 -1.05
CA VAL A 108 5.67 30.50 0.23
C VAL A 108 6.86 30.16 1.12
N ALA A 109 7.56 31.19 1.63
CA ALA A 109 8.80 31.03 2.41
C ALA A 109 9.92 30.21 1.71
N GLY A 110 9.88 30.09 0.38
CA GLY A 110 10.83 29.27 -0.41
C GLY A 110 10.42 27.84 -0.66
N ILE A 111 9.34 27.38 -0.05
CA ILE A 111 8.78 26.06 -0.30
C ILE A 111 7.75 26.21 -1.42
N PRO A 112 7.82 25.39 -2.49
CA PRO A 112 6.83 25.42 -3.55
C PRO A 112 5.42 25.28 -2.97
N LEU A 113 4.48 26.13 -3.40
CA LEU A 113 3.09 26.10 -2.94
C LEU A 113 2.48 24.69 -3.09
N LEU A 114 2.84 24.00 -4.17
CA LEU A 114 2.42 22.62 -4.43
C LEU A 114 2.86 21.65 -3.31
N ALA A 115 4.08 21.80 -2.78
CA ALA A 115 4.59 20.96 -1.71
C ALA A 115 3.85 21.23 -0.38
N VAL A 116 3.55 22.49 -0.09
CA VAL A 116 2.73 22.88 1.07
C VAL A 116 1.31 22.31 0.93
N GLY A 117 0.68 22.49 -0.23
CA GLY A 117 -0.66 21.97 -0.52
C GLY A 117 -0.73 20.45 -0.40
N TYR A 118 0.26 19.74 -0.94
CA TYR A 118 0.36 18.28 -0.79
C TYR A 118 0.53 17.85 0.68
N SER A 119 1.35 18.57 1.45
CA SER A 119 1.57 18.29 2.87
C SER A 119 0.26 18.41 3.67
N VAL A 120 -0.49 19.50 3.47
CA VAL A 120 -1.80 19.69 4.08
C VAL A 120 -2.78 18.61 3.65
N TYR A 121 -2.79 18.26 2.37
CA TYR A 121 -3.63 17.19 1.83
C TYR A 121 -3.37 15.84 2.50
N VAL A 122 -2.10 15.42 2.63
CA VAL A 122 -1.74 14.14 3.28
C VAL A 122 -2.13 14.15 4.75
N LEU A 123 -1.87 15.24 5.48
CA LEU A 123 -2.23 15.37 6.89
C LEU A 123 -3.75 15.31 7.10
N LEU A 124 -4.53 15.99 6.25
CA LEU A 124 -6.00 15.91 6.29
C LEU A 124 -6.49 14.49 5.99
N CYS A 125 -5.90 13.83 5.00
CA CYS A 125 -6.28 12.47 4.62
C CYS A 125 -6.07 11.48 5.77
N ILE A 126 -4.89 11.54 6.42
CA ILE A 126 -4.55 10.68 7.55
C ILE A 126 -5.36 11.08 8.79
N GLY A 127 -5.50 12.37 9.08
CA GLY A 127 -6.27 12.88 10.22
C GLY A 127 -7.74 12.50 10.17
N LEU A 128 -8.39 12.68 9.02
CA LEU A 128 -9.78 12.25 8.81
C LEU A 128 -9.93 10.73 8.84
N SER A 129 -8.93 9.98 8.36
CA SER A 129 -8.93 8.52 8.51
C SER A 129 -8.85 8.09 9.98
N LEU A 130 -8.07 8.80 10.81
CA LEU A 130 -7.95 8.51 12.24
C LEU A 130 -9.24 8.85 12.98
N ASP A 131 -9.90 9.95 12.62
CA ASP A 131 -11.21 10.32 13.17
C ASP A 131 -12.28 9.27 12.83
N ALA A 132 -12.33 8.81 11.58
CA ALA A 132 -13.24 7.74 11.15
C ALA A 132 -12.99 6.42 11.90
N LEU A 133 -11.75 6.10 12.27
CA LEU A 133 -11.41 4.93 13.09
C LEU A 133 -11.80 5.08 14.57
N ARG A 134 -11.87 6.31 15.09
CA ARG A 134 -12.23 6.57 16.49
C ARG A 134 -13.71 6.26 16.75
N GLN A 135 -14.60 6.61 15.82
CA GLN A 135 -16.05 6.40 15.96
C GLN A 135 -16.64 5.58 14.80
N PRO A 136 -16.40 4.25 14.76
CA PRO A 136 -16.92 3.41 13.68
C PRO A 136 -18.45 3.34 13.73
N GLY A 137 -19.10 3.38 12.56
CA GLY A 137 -20.55 3.21 12.45
C GLY A 137 -21.02 1.78 12.75
N PRO A 138 -22.32 1.55 12.97
CA PRO A 138 -22.87 0.23 13.21
C PRO A 138 -22.58 -0.73 12.05
N SER A 139 -22.31 -2.01 12.35
CA SER A 139 -22.10 -3.04 11.33
C SER A 139 -23.37 -3.85 11.14
N LYS A 140 -23.88 -3.93 9.91
CA LYS A 140 -25.05 -4.75 9.54
C LYS A 140 -24.74 -6.27 9.46
N ARG A 141 -23.48 -6.67 9.59
CA ARG A 141 -23.06 -8.08 9.43
C ARG A 141 -23.04 -8.80 10.77
N VAL A 142 -23.56 -10.03 10.79
CA VAL A 142 -23.44 -10.95 11.95
C VAL A 142 -21.96 -11.09 12.31
N MET A 143 -21.60 -10.83 13.56
CA MET A 143 -20.22 -10.81 14.08
C MET A 143 -19.29 -9.70 13.50
N GLY A 144 -19.80 -8.79 12.67
CA GLY A 144 -19.00 -7.76 12.01
C GLY A 144 -18.37 -6.74 12.98
N MET A 145 -19.02 -6.49 14.12
CA MET A 145 -18.48 -5.61 15.16
C MET A 145 -17.24 -6.20 15.85
N LEU A 146 -17.22 -7.50 16.10
CA LEU A 146 -16.09 -8.18 16.74
C LEU A 146 -14.87 -8.24 15.81
N ALA A 147 -15.08 -8.45 14.51
CA ALA A 147 -14.02 -8.37 13.51
C ALA A 147 -13.42 -6.94 13.43
N ARG A 148 -14.26 -5.90 13.44
CA ARG A 148 -13.80 -4.50 13.50
C ARG A 148 -13.01 -4.22 14.78
N GLN A 149 -13.48 -4.63 15.94
CA GLN A 149 -12.75 -4.38 17.19
C GLN A 149 -11.34 -4.98 17.19
N ARG A 150 -11.14 -6.16 16.58
CA ARG A 150 -9.83 -6.81 16.48
C ARG A 150 -8.88 -6.12 15.49
N ALA A 151 -9.38 -5.64 14.36
CA ALA A 151 -8.56 -4.97 13.34
C ALA A 151 -8.25 -3.50 13.69
N ARG A 152 -9.11 -2.86 14.49
CA ARG A 152 -9.01 -1.45 14.88
C ARG A 152 -7.65 -1.05 15.47
N PRO A 153 -7.05 -1.74 16.47
CA PRO A 153 -5.76 -1.33 17.02
C PRO A 153 -4.64 -1.35 15.97
N TRP A 154 -4.64 -2.33 15.07
CA TRP A 154 -3.66 -2.43 13.98
C TRP A 154 -3.81 -1.30 12.96
N LEU A 155 -5.04 -0.94 12.60
CA LEU A 155 -5.33 0.17 11.67
C LEU A 155 -4.99 1.53 12.29
N ILE A 156 -5.27 1.74 13.58
CA ILE A 156 -4.89 2.96 14.30
C ILE A 156 -3.37 3.08 14.34
N ALA A 157 -2.65 2.00 14.67
CA ALA A 157 -1.19 1.99 14.66
C ALA A 157 -0.64 2.31 13.26
N ALA A 158 -1.19 1.68 12.20
CA ALA A 158 -0.77 1.96 10.82
C ALA A 158 -0.98 3.43 10.43
N SER A 159 -2.15 4.02 10.72
CA SER A 159 -2.41 5.44 10.46
C SER A 159 -1.49 6.36 11.28
N LEU A 160 -1.14 6.00 12.52
CA LEU A 160 -0.21 6.76 13.34
C LEU A 160 1.21 6.73 12.75
N PHE A 161 1.70 5.56 12.33
CA PHE A 161 2.99 5.46 11.66
C PHE A 161 2.99 6.20 10.32
N MET A 162 1.91 6.15 9.53
CA MET A 162 1.78 6.98 8.32
C MET A 162 1.83 8.48 8.63
N LEU A 163 1.25 8.92 9.75
CA LEU A 163 1.35 10.32 10.21
C LEU A 163 2.80 10.68 10.58
N ILE A 164 3.51 9.80 11.28
CA ILE A 164 4.92 10.02 11.63
C ILE A 164 5.76 10.11 10.35
N ILE A 165 5.55 9.21 9.39
CA ILE A 165 6.24 9.24 8.09
C ILE A 165 5.96 10.56 7.37
N SER A 166 4.70 11.02 7.33
CA SER A 166 4.35 12.26 6.62
C SER A 166 4.98 13.49 7.29
N LEU A 167 4.93 13.61 8.62
CA LEU A 167 5.64 14.69 9.33
C LEU A 167 7.15 14.65 9.09
N LEU A 168 7.75 13.46 9.08
CA LEU A 168 9.18 13.31 8.86
C LEU A 168 9.56 13.74 7.44
N VAL A 169 8.81 13.34 6.42
CA VAL A 169 9.01 13.79 5.03
C VAL A 169 8.87 15.31 4.90
N ILE A 170 7.85 15.90 5.53
CA ILE A 170 7.67 17.36 5.54
C ILE A 170 8.86 18.05 6.21
N GLY A 171 9.30 17.56 7.37
CA GLY A 171 10.46 18.09 8.09
C GLY A 171 11.75 18.03 7.28
N VAL A 172 12.00 16.91 6.60
CA VAL A 172 13.16 16.74 5.71
C VAL A 172 13.10 17.71 4.53
N MET A 173 11.93 17.92 3.92
CA MET A 173 11.77 18.88 2.82
C MET A 173 12.03 20.32 3.26
N VAL A 174 11.51 20.72 4.43
CA VAL A 174 11.77 22.06 4.99
C VAL A 174 13.26 22.24 5.28
N TRP A 175 13.88 21.24 5.90
CA TRP A 175 15.32 21.25 6.20
C TRP A 175 16.15 21.40 4.93
N LEU A 176 15.85 20.61 3.88
CA LEU A 176 16.55 20.68 2.59
C LEU A 176 16.45 22.05 1.93
N VAL A 177 15.26 22.68 1.97
CA VAL A 177 15.03 24.02 1.40
C VAL A 177 15.76 25.11 2.19
N GLN A 178 15.87 24.98 3.52
CA GLN A 178 16.57 25.96 4.35
C GLN A 178 18.09 25.85 4.20
N ASP A 179 18.62 24.63 4.14
CA ASP A 179 20.06 24.38 4.02
C ASP A 179 20.61 24.78 2.63
N SER A 180 19.85 24.48 1.56
CA SER A 180 20.19 24.87 0.18
C SER A 180 20.26 26.39 -0.06
N ARG A 181 19.72 27.21 0.85
CA ARG A 181 19.83 28.67 0.79
C ARG A 181 21.15 29.22 1.35
N HIS A 182 21.86 28.45 2.17
CA HIS A 182 23.02 28.93 2.92
C HIS A 182 24.37 28.38 2.40
N ARG A 183 24.37 27.35 1.55
CA ARG A 183 25.60 26.67 1.08
C ARG A 183 25.60 26.44 -0.44
N PHE A 184 26.78 26.49 -1.05
CA PHE A 184 26.98 26.21 -2.48
C PHE A 184 26.83 24.70 -2.81
N PHE A 185 26.30 24.39 -3.99
CA PHE A 185 25.81 23.06 -4.42
C PHE A 185 26.80 21.89 -4.29
N TRP A 186 28.12 22.14 -4.33
CA TRP A 186 29.16 21.10 -4.41
C TRP A 186 29.60 20.54 -3.04
N GLU A 187 29.69 21.36 -2.00
CA GLU A 187 30.00 20.90 -0.63
C GLU A 187 28.82 20.14 0.00
N ILE A 188 27.60 20.44 -0.45
CA ILE A 188 26.36 19.78 -0.04
C ILE A 188 26.34 18.32 -0.52
N TYR A 189 26.78 18.04 -1.76
CA TYR A 189 26.54 16.73 -2.41
C TYR A 189 27.27 15.56 -1.73
N LEU A 190 28.51 15.75 -1.27
CA LEU A 190 29.31 14.69 -0.65
C LEU A 190 28.90 14.41 0.81
N ASP A 191 28.52 15.44 1.57
CA ASP A 191 28.14 15.32 2.99
C ASP A 191 26.64 15.00 3.20
N PHE A 192 25.77 15.33 2.22
CA PHE A 192 24.34 14.98 2.27
C PHE A 192 24.06 13.52 1.95
N HIS A 193 24.89 12.85 1.15
CA HIS A 193 24.57 11.53 0.65
C HIS A 193 24.32 10.53 1.78
N GLU A 194 25.19 10.53 2.81
CA GLU A 194 25.04 9.64 3.97
C GLU A 194 23.85 10.01 4.86
N ARG A 195 23.56 11.30 5.03
CA ARG A 195 22.41 11.75 5.85
C ARG A 195 21.08 11.44 5.16
N ILE A 196 20.98 11.71 3.85
CA ILE A 196 19.80 11.36 3.04
C ILE A 196 19.61 9.84 3.05
N ALA A 197 20.67 9.06 2.85
CA ALA A 197 20.58 7.60 2.86
C ALA A 197 20.07 7.05 4.20
N ARG A 198 20.53 7.61 5.33
CA ARG A 198 20.02 7.23 6.67
C ARG A 198 18.55 7.60 6.85
N LEU A 199 18.12 8.76 6.36
CA LEU A 199 16.72 9.18 6.42
C LEU A 199 15.82 8.30 5.52
N ASP A 200 16.27 7.96 4.32
CA ASP A 200 15.54 7.06 3.41
C ASP A 200 15.43 5.65 4.01
N LEU A 201 16.49 5.14 4.63
CA LEU A 201 16.48 3.86 5.35
C LEU A 201 15.49 3.89 6.52
N LEU A 202 15.46 4.99 7.28
CA LEU A 202 14.49 5.19 8.37
C LEU A 202 13.06 5.18 7.83
N ILE A 203 12.76 5.99 6.81
CA ILE A 203 11.43 6.06 6.18
C ILE A 203 11.00 4.69 5.64
N SER A 204 11.89 4.01 4.92
CA SER A 204 11.65 2.67 4.38
C SER A 204 11.38 1.64 5.48
N GLY A 205 12.10 1.73 6.60
CA GLY A 205 11.85 0.93 7.80
C GLY A 205 10.46 1.18 8.39
N LEU A 206 10.05 2.44 8.54
CA LEU A 206 8.70 2.79 9.00
C LEU A 206 7.62 2.30 8.03
N ILE A 207 7.83 2.43 6.71
CA ILE A 207 6.91 1.90 5.70
C ILE A 207 6.78 0.38 5.83
N CYS A 208 7.89 -0.33 6.07
CA CYS A 208 7.87 -1.77 6.33
C CYS A 208 6.99 -2.11 7.54
N VAL A 209 7.12 -1.38 8.65
CA VAL A 209 6.26 -1.52 9.83
C VAL A 209 4.79 -1.30 9.46
N VAL A 210 4.46 -0.24 8.72
CA VAL A 210 3.10 0.03 8.26
C VAL A 210 2.54 -1.13 7.43
N VAL A 211 3.30 -1.66 6.47
CA VAL A 211 2.88 -2.81 5.65
C VAL A 211 2.60 -4.04 6.50
N LEU A 212 3.44 -4.30 7.52
CA LEU A 212 3.23 -5.41 8.45
C LEU A 212 1.96 -5.22 9.28
N LEU A 213 1.72 -4.02 9.83
CA LEU A 213 0.53 -3.69 10.61
C LEU A 213 -0.75 -3.82 9.76
N VAL A 214 -0.72 -3.34 8.51
CA VAL A 214 -1.85 -3.49 7.57
C VAL A 214 -2.12 -4.95 7.25
N GLY A 215 -1.08 -5.75 7.01
CA GLY A 215 -1.25 -7.19 6.80
C GLY A 215 -1.84 -7.91 8.01
N GLN A 216 -1.40 -7.57 9.22
CA GLN A 216 -2.01 -8.08 10.46
C GLN A 216 -3.46 -7.64 10.61
N ALA A 217 -3.78 -6.38 10.29
CA ALA A 217 -5.15 -5.89 10.27
C ALA A 217 -6.02 -6.73 9.33
N ILE A 218 -5.59 -6.96 8.07
CA ILE A 218 -6.32 -7.76 7.08
C ILE A 218 -6.55 -9.19 7.57
N VAL A 219 -5.52 -9.83 8.11
CA VAL A 219 -5.59 -11.20 8.61
C VAL A 219 -6.54 -11.30 9.82
N SER A 220 -6.50 -10.31 10.71
CA SER A 220 -7.39 -10.22 11.88
C SER A 220 -8.82 -9.84 11.53
N TYR A 221 -9.03 -9.16 10.40
CA TYR A 221 -10.32 -8.60 10.01
C TYR A 221 -11.27 -9.63 9.39
N GLU A 222 -10.83 -10.85 9.06
CA GLU A 222 -11.60 -12.08 8.71
C GLU A 222 -12.79 -11.98 7.70
N VAL A 223 -13.27 -10.79 7.33
CA VAL A 223 -14.66 -10.51 6.92
C VAL A 223 -14.76 -9.91 5.51
N PHE A 224 -13.64 -9.71 4.81
CA PHE A 224 -13.69 -9.35 3.38
C PHE A 224 -14.33 -10.44 2.51
N THR A 225 -14.36 -11.68 2.98
CA THR A 225 -14.74 -12.86 2.19
C THR A 225 -16.16 -13.37 2.43
N GLY A 226 -16.91 -12.79 3.38
CA GLY A 226 -18.32 -13.14 3.63
C GLY A 226 -18.58 -14.60 4.01
N LYS A 227 -17.52 -15.39 4.20
CA LYS A 227 -17.52 -16.81 4.58
C LYS A 227 -16.58 -16.96 5.76
N THR A 228 -16.94 -17.85 6.70
CA THR A 228 -16.10 -18.26 7.83
C THR A 228 -14.89 -19.05 7.31
N LEU A 229 -13.89 -18.36 6.76
CA LEU A 229 -12.66 -19.02 6.34
C LEU A 229 -11.92 -19.56 7.57
N PRO A 230 -11.28 -20.74 7.46
CA PRO A 230 -10.49 -21.31 8.54
C PRO A 230 -9.32 -20.37 8.88
N ARG A 231 -9.46 -19.72 10.04
CA ARG A 231 -8.59 -18.69 10.66
C ARG A 231 -7.08 -18.94 10.59
N ARG A 232 -6.66 -20.21 10.59
CA ARG A 232 -5.25 -20.62 10.57
C ARG A 232 -4.64 -20.65 9.16
N GLY A 233 -5.46 -20.68 8.11
CA GLY A 233 -4.99 -20.69 6.72
C GLY A 233 -4.39 -19.35 6.31
N LEU A 234 -5.15 -18.26 6.49
CA LEU A 234 -4.76 -16.92 6.03
C LEU A 234 -3.53 -16.39 6.78
N THR A 235 -3.47 -16.59 8.09
CA THR A 235 -2.31 -16.27 8.95
C THR A 235 -1.02 -16.95 8.45
N ARG A 236 -1.10 -18.24 8.10
CA ARG A 236 0.05 -19.00 7.54
C ARG A 236 0.49 -18.45 6.19
N HIS A 237 -0.44 -18.13 5.30
CA HIS A 237 -0.10 -17.56 3.99
C HIS A 237 0.55 -16.18 4.13
N TRP A 238 0.03 -15.35 5.03
CA TRP A 238 0.64 -14.05 5.35
C TRP A 238 2.06 -14.19 5.87
N TYR A 239 2.30 -15.06 6.87
CA TYR A 239 3.65 -15.27 7.42
C TYR A 239 4.62 -15.79 6.35
N ARG A 240 4.18 -16.72 5.49
CA ARG A 240 4.98 -17.20 4.35
C ARG A 240 5.32 -16.07 3.38
N ALA A 241 4.36 -15.20 3.05
CA ALA A 241 4.61 -14.06 2.17
C ALA A 241 5.62 -13.08 2.77
N VAL A 242 5.53 -12.80 4.07
CA VAL A 242 6.50 -11.95 4.79
C VAL A 242 7.89 -12.58 4.77
N LEU A 243 8.00 -13.89 5.04
CA LEU A 243 9.26 -14.61 5.00
C LEU A 243 9.89 -14.61 3.61
N LEU A 244 9.09 -14.81 2.56
CA LEU A 244 9.56 -14.73 1.17
C LEU A 244 10.10 -13.33 0.86
N SER A 245 9.34 -12.29 1.17
CA SER A 245 9.71 -10.91 0.91
C SER A 245 11.04 -10.56 1.60
N GLY A 246 11.16 -10.90 2.89
CA GLY A 246 12.40 -10.73 3.65
C GLY A 246 13.57 -11.51 3.06
N GLY A 247 13.35 -12.78 2.69
CA GLY A 247 14.37 -13.61 2.03
C GLY A 247 14.85 -13.02 0.72
N THR A 248 13.94 -12.54 -0.13
CA THR A 248 14.29 -11.88 -1.39
C THR A 248 15.01 -10.54 -1.17
N ALA A 249 14.65 -9.77 -0.15
CA ALA A 249 15.31 -8.50 0.17
C ALA A 249 16.77 -8.73 0.61
N VAL A 250 17.00 -9.71 1.48
CA VAL A 250 18.36 -10.09 1.93
C VAL A 250 19.19 -10.61 0.76
N LEU A 251 18.59 -11.46 -0.09
CA LEU A 251 19.23 -12.00 -1.29
C LEU A 251 19.67 -10.88 -2.23
N ILE A 252 18.78 -9.92 -2.53
CA ILE A 252 19.09 -8.76 -3.37
C ILE A 252 20.19 -7.90 -2.73
N SER A 253 20.07 -7.61 -1.44
CA SER A 253 21.08 -6.83 -0.70
C SER A 253 22.47 -7.48 -0.77
N ALA A 254 22.56 -8.80 -0.54
CA ALA A 254 23.81 -9.54 -0.64
C ALA A 254 24.39 -9.52 -2.06
N THR A 255 23.55 -9.66 -3.10
CA THR A 255 24.01 -9.61 -4.49
C THR A 255 24.59 -8.23 -4.85
N LEU A 256 24.04 -7.16 -4.29
CA LEU A 256 24.54 -5.79 -4.49
C LEU A 256 25.89 -5.60 -3.78
N THR A 257 26.07 -6.10 -2.56
CA THR A 257 27.34 -6.01 -1.82
C THR A 257 28.48 -6.75 -2.51
N ILE A 258 28.19 -7.91 -3.12
CA ILE A 258 29.18 -8.73 -3.82
C ILE A 258 29.39 -8.24 -5.28
N GLN A 259 28.70 -7.16 -5.70
CA GLN A 259 28.79 -6.58 -7.05
C GLN A 259 28.52 -7.61 -8.17
N LEU A 260 27.58 -8.54 -7.96
CA LEU A 260 27.19 -9.48 -9.01
C LEU A 260 26.57 -8.73 -10.19
N ARG A 261 26.81 -9.24 -11.40
CA ARG A 261 26.17 -8.68 -12.60
C ARG A 261 24.64 -8.68 -12.44
N PRO A 262 23.94 -7.61 -12.84
CA PRO A 262 22.48 -7.48 -12.67
C PRO A 262 21.67 -8.63 -13.27
N LEU A 263 22.19 -9.27 -14.33
CA LEU A 263 21.55 -10.42 -14.95
C LEU A 263 21.50 -11.63 -13.99
N TYR A 264 22.58 -11.88 -13.23
CA TYR A 264 22.60 -12.98 -12.26
C TYR A 264 21.72 -12.70 -11.05
N SER A 265 21.62 -11.45 -10.59
CA SER A 265 20.73 -11.12 -9.47
C SER A 265 19.26 -11.32 -9.85
N GLN A 266 18.85 -10.96 -11.07
CA GLN A 266 17.47 -11.21 -11.55
C GLN A 266 17.14 -12.69 -11.67
N ILE A 267 18.06 -13.51 -12.21
CA ILE A 267 17.87 -14.97 -12.29
C ILE A 267 17.76 -15.57 -10.88
N LEU A 268 18.62 -15.15 -9.96
CA LEU A 268 18.63 -15.63 -8.58
C LEU A 268 17.30 -15.34 -7.86
N VAL A 269 16.74 -14.13 -8.03
CA VAL A 269 15.42 -13.76 -7.50
C VAL A 269 14.32 -14.60 -8.14
N ALA A 270 14.34 -14.78 -9.46
CA ALA A 270 13.35 -15.60 -10.16
C ALA A 270 13.36 -17.06 -9.68
N VAL A 271 14.55 -17.64 -9.51
CA VAL A 271 14.72 -18.99 -8.96
C VAL A 271 14.21 -19.07 -7.53
N ALA A 272 14.54 -18.10 -6.67
CA ALA A 272 14.05 -18.06 -5.29
C ALA A 272 12.51 -18.00 -5.21
N ILE A 273 11.89 -17.16 -6.04
CA ILE A 273 10.42 -17.06 -6.15
C ILE A 273 9.83 -18.39 -6.65
N ALA A 274 10.40 -18.98 -7.71
CA ALA A 274 9.91 -20.23 -8.28
C ALA A 274 9.99 -21.40 -7.28
N VAL A 275 11.12 -21.56 -6.59
CA VAL A 275 11.32 -22.58 -5.55
C VAL A 275 10.31 -22.39 -4.43
N PHE A 276 10.10 -21.15 -3.98
CA PHE A 276 9.15 -20.88 -2.92
C PHE A 276 7.70 -21.20 -3.31
N TYR A 277 7.28 -20.82 -4.52
CA TYR A 277 5.96 -21.18 -5.03
C TYR A 277 5.79 -22.68 -5.20
N ALA A 278 6.83 -23.38 -5.67
CA ALA A 278 6.81 -24.84 -5.77
C ALA A 278 6.61 -25.50 -4.39
N LEU A 279 7.33 -25.04 -3.36
CA LEU A 279 7.19 -25.54 -1.99
C LEU A 279 5.80 -25.26 -1.40
N ILE A 280 5.23 -24.07 -1.66
CA ILE A 280 3.85 -23.76 -1.22
C ILE A 280 2.84 -24.64 -1.92
N SER A 281 2.95 -24.77 -3.24
CA SER A 281 2.04 -25.57 -4.06
C SER A 281 2.06 -27.03 -3.61
N TRP A 282 3.25 -27.61 -3.46
CA TRP A 282 3.44 -28.96 -2.94
C TRP A 282 2.77 -29.16 -1.59
N ARG A 283 3.02 -28.24 -0.64
CA ARG A 283 2.43 -28.34 0.70
C ARG A 283 0.91 -28.20 0.69
N SER A 284 0.36 -27.32 -0.16
CA SER A 284 -1.09 -27.18 -0.32
C SER A 284 -1.73 -28.44 -0.91
N TYR A 285 -1.04 -29.09 -1.84
CA TYR A 285 -1.50 -30.33 -2.47
C TYR A 285 -1.56 -31.49 -1.45
N VAL A 286 -0.49 -31.68 -0.67
CA VAL A 286 -0.46 -32.70 0.40
C VAL A 286 -1.51 -32.43 1.48
N GLU A 287 -1.73 -31.18 1.87
CA GLU A 287 -2.80 -30.82 2.81
C GLU A 287 -4.18 -31.18 2.23
N ARG A 288 -4.42 -30.92 0.94
CA ARG A 288 -5.68 -31.27 0.26
C ARG A 288 -5.91 -32.79 0.19
N GLU A 289 -4.89 -33.57 -0.10
CA GLU A 289 -5.00 -35.05 -0.10
C GLU A 289 -5.34 -35.60 1.28
N ARG A 290 -4.71 -35.07 2.34
CA ARG A 290 -5.03 -35.45 3.72
C ARG A 290 -6.48 -35.11 4.09
N TYR A 291 -6.97 -33.94 3.67
CA TYR A 291 -8.37 -33.56 3.87
C TYR A 291 -9.33 -34.48 3.10
N MET A 292 -9.03 -34.80 1.85
CA MET A 292 -9.86 -35.73 1.07
C MET A 292 -9.86 -37.14 1.67
N ALA A 293 -8.73 -37.62 2.17
CA ALA A 293 -8.64 -38.91 2.87
C ALA A 293 -9.49 -38.95 4.14
N GLN A 294 -9.56 -37.84 4.89
CA GLN A 294 -10.40 -37.70 6.09
C GLN A 294 -11.91 -37.60 5.77
N LEU A 295 -12.27 -37.06 4.60
CA LEU A 295 -13.67 -36.95 4.16
C LEU A 295 -14.21 -38.22 3.51
N ARG A 296 -13.33 -39.05 2.93
CA ARG A 296 -13.66 -40.32 2.30
C ARG A 296 -14.59 -41.24 3.14
N PRO A 297 -14.35 -41.47 4.45
CA PRO A 297 -15.21 -42.32 5.27
C PRO A 297 -16.65 -41.77 5.42
N PHE A 298 -16.84 -40.45 5.46
CA PHE A 298 -18.16 -39.82 5.62
C PHE A 298 -19.03 -39.93 4.36
N VAL A 299 -18.40 -39.88 3.18
CA VAL A 299 -19.10 -40.09 1.90
C VAL A 299 -19.46 -41.57 1.74
N SER A 300 -18.60 -42.50 2.18
CA SER A 300 -18.94 -43.92 2.17
C SER A 300 -20.04 -44.26 3.18
N SER A 301 -20.10 -43.61 4.35
CA SER A 301 -21.17 -43.84 5.32
C SER A 301 -22.52 -43.28 4.86
N GLN A 302 -22.55 -42.17 4.12
CA GLN A 302 -23.79 -41.67 3.50
C GLN A 302 -24.36 -42.66 2.48
N ARG A 303 -23.51 -43.24 1.62
CA ARG A 303 -23.97 -44.27 0.67
C ARG A 303 -24.48 -45.53 1.36
N LEU A 304 -23.90 -45.91 2.50
CA LEU A 304 -24.41 -47.01 3.33
C LEU A 304 -25.77 -46.66 3.95
N LEU A 305 -25.95 -45.43 4.44
CA LEU A 305 -27.23 -44.97 4.98
C LEU A 305 -28.31 -44.93 3.89
N ASP A 306 -27.99 -44.41 2.70
CA ASP A 306 -28.89 -44.42 1.55
C ASP A 306 -29.25 -45.84 1.14
N GLN A 307 -28.29 -46.77 1.11
CA GLN A 307 -28.57 -48.18 0.82
C GLN A 307 -29.49 -48.84 1.86
N LEU A 308 -29.31 -48.54 3.15
CA LEU A 308 -30.16 -49.07 4.22
C LEU A 308 -31.58 -48.48 4.20
N LEU A 309 -31.72 -47.19 3.83
CA LEU A 309 -33.01 -46.54 3.65
C LEU A 309 -33.74 -47.04 2.38
N THR A 310 -33.00 -47.33 1.32
CA THR A 310 -33.56 -47.89 0.08
C THR A 310 -33.97 -49.37 0.27
N GLN A 311 -33.28 -50.11 1.14
CA GLN A 311 -33.64 -51.49 1.49
C GLN A 311 -34.83 -51.61 2.44
N THR A 312 -35.11 -50.58 3.25
CA THR A 312 -36.28 -50.57 4.16
C THR A 312 -37.53 -49.94 3.55
N ALA A 313 -37.45 -49.36 2.34
CA ALA A 313 -38.64 -48.98 1.58
C ALA A 313 -39.40 -50.25 1.16
N PRO A 314 -40.67 -50.45 1.58
CA PRO A 314 -41.43 -51.63 1.19
C PRO A 314 -41.57 -51.66 -0.34
N GLN A 315 -41.25 -52.80 -0.95
CA GLN A 315 -41.62 -53.05 -2.35
C GLN A 315 -43.14 -52.87 -2.46
N GLU A 316 -43.58 -51.86 -3.21
CA GLU A 316 -44.95 -51.80 -3.70
C GLU A 316 -45.17 -53.09 -4.50
N VAL A 317 -46.00 -53.97 -3.93
CA VAL A 317 -46.44 -55.23 -4.53
C VAL A 317 -47.55 -54.85 -5.51
N ASP A 318 -47.28 -55.03 -6.80
CA ASP A 318 -48.28 -55.02 -7.88
C ASP A 318 -49.33 -56.14 -7.68
#